data_AF-A0AAW4RRH5-F1
#
_entry.id   AF-A0AAW4RRH5-F1
#
_cell.length_a   1.000
_cell.length_b   1.000
_cell.length_c   1.000
_cell.angle_alpha   90.00
_cell.angle_beta   90.00
_cell.angle_gamma   90.00
#
_symmetry.space_group_name_H-M   'P 1'
#
loop_
_entity.id
_entity.type
_entity.pdbx_description
1 polymer ?
#
loop_
_entity_poly.entity_id
_entity_poly.type
_entity_poly.pdbx_seq_one_letter_code
_entity_poly.pdbx_strand_id
1 'polypeptide(L)'
;MAYGAVTNVLFVDGIGNALPIASADLMKGGFDAFAVAEGSNVLKLFPTQPYATGNISVSLKGVSAPVPLMLITGQREVDYRVDVRVVGGNIAQKLAASGSAGSAVTTTMLEFITGAIPKGASALQTDSADVQAWSYKGAYYVRTPLTLLSPAYRNPGKSPDGTSYYEIPPTPVVVVSVGGSPKHVKIEAP
;
A
#
# COMPACT_ATOMS: atom_id res chain seq x y z
N MET A 1 -18.52 6.06 -15.35
CA MET A 1 -19.16 4.84 -15.92
C MET A 1 -20.35 5.18 -16.83
N ALA A 2 -20.67 4.32 -17.80
CA ALA A 2 -21.79 4.52 -18.75
C ALA A 2 -22.79 3.35 -18.76
N TYR A 3 -24.08 3.68 -18.93
CA TYR A 3 -25.17 2.72 -19.05
C TYR A 3 -24.99 1.81 -20.28
N GLY A 4 -25.14 0.50 -20.10
CA GLY A 4 -24.94 -0.50 -21.15
C GLY A 4 -23.48 -0.88 -21.41
N ALA A 5 -22.52 -0.34 -20.65
CA ALA A 5 -21.10 -0.71 -20.73
C ALA A 5 -20.64 -1.44 -19.47
N VAL A 6 -19.67 -2.35 -19.64
CA VAL A 6 -19.01 -3.05 -18.53
C VAL A 6 -17.69 -2.36 -18.23
N THR A 7 -17.47 -2.04 -16.96
CA THR A 7 -16.19 -1.52 -16.46
C THR A 7 -15.42 -2.63 -15.77
N ASN A 8 -14.17 -2.82 -16.19
CA ASN A 8 -13.26 -3.77 -15.55
C ASN A 8 -12.36 -3.01 -14.56
N VAL A 9 -12.42 -3.40 -13.29
CA VAL A 9 -11.57 -2.85 -12.23
C VAL A 9 -10.51 -3.89 -11.87
N LEU A 10 -9.24 -3.55 -12.09
CA LEU A 10 -8.10 -4.40 -11.79
C LEU A 10 -7.47 -4.00 -10.46
N PHE A 11 -7.23 -4.96 -9.57
CA PHE A 11 -6.55 -4.72 -8.30
C PHE A 11 -5.11 -5.24 -8.37
N VAL A 12 -4.17 -4.35 -8.09
CA VAL A 12 -2.73 -4.64 -8.06
C VAL A 12 -2.05 -4.01 -6.85
N ASP A 13 -0.92 -4.56 -6.44
CA ASP A 13 -0.09 -3.98 -5.39
C ASP A 13 0.77 -2.80 -5.89
N GLY A 14 1.53 -2.19 -4.97
CA GLY A 14 2.42 -1.06 -5.26
C GLY A 14 3.48 -1.31 -6.34
N ILE A 15 3.83 -2.57 -6.61
CA ILE A 15 4.83 -2.97 -7.62
C ILE A 15 4.20 -3.66 -8.85
N GLY A 16 2.88 -3.82 -8.88
CA GLY A 16 2.11 -4.31 -10.04
C GLY A 16 1.69 -5.78 -9.98
N ASN A 17 1.91 -6.50 -8.87
CA ASN A 17 1.42 -7.88 -8.75
C ASN A 17 -0.10 -7.90 -8.56
N ALA A 18 -0.74 -8.95 -9.09
CA ALA A 18 -2.17 -9.16 -8.92
C ALA A 18 -2.54 -9.37 -7.44
N LEU A 19 -3.57 -8.63 -6.97
CA LEU A 19 -4.18 -8.83 -5.66
C LEU A 19 -5.53 -9.54 -5.82
N PRO A 20 -5.62 -10.85 -5.49
CA PRO A 20 -6.88 -11.59 -5.63
C PRO A 20 -7.97 -11.00 -4.74
N ILE A 21 -9.18 -10.91 -5.28
CA ILE A 21 -10.37 -10.46 -4.56
C ILE A 21 -10.87 -11.60 -3.67
N ALA A 22 -11.15 -11.30 -2.40
CA ALA A 22 -11.73 -12.22 -1.43
C ALA A 22 -13.26 -12.05 -1.33
N SER A 23 -13.73 -10.81 -1.29
CA SER A 23 -15.16 -10.49 -1.35
C SER A 23 -15.38 -9.12 -1.99
N ALA A 24 -16.58 -8.92 -2.53
CA ALA A 24 -17.00 -7.64 -3.09
C ALA A 24 -18.45 -7.38 -2.63
N ASP A 25 -18.60 -6.42 -1.73
CA ASP A 25 -19.87 -6.08 -1.11
C ASP A 25 -20.43 -4.83 -1.79
N LEU A 26 -21.29 -5.07 -2.79
CA LEU A 26 -21.95 -4.02 -3.57
C LEU A 26 -23.26 -3.60 -2.89
N MET A 27 -23.42 -2.30 -2.64
CA MET A 27 -24.72 -1.77 -2.25
C MET A 27 -25.67 -1.79 -3.46
N LYS A 28 -26.71 -2.61 -3.37
CA LYS A 28 -27.74 -2.73 -4.42
C LYS A 28 -28.53 -1.43 -4.56
N GLY A 29 -28.90 -1.08 -5.79
CA GLY A 29 -29.75 0.11 -6.04
C GLY A 29 -29.43 0.93 -7.29
N GLY A 30 -28.62 0.42 -8.22
CA GLY A 30 -28.26 1.13 -9.46
C GLY A 30 -27.05 0.57 -10.21
N PHE A 31 -26.38 -0.41 -9.61
CA PHE A 31 -25.24 -1.13 -10.17
C PHE A 31 -25.42 -2.62 -9.90
N ASP A 32 -24.80 -3.42 -10.75
CA ASP A 32 -24.64 -4.85 -10.55
C ASP A 32 -23.21 -5.28 -10.93
N ALA A 33 -22.81 -6.45 -10.48
CA ALA A 33 -21.47 -6.99 -10.69
C ALA A 33 -21.53 -8.46 -11.10
N PHE A 34 -20.61 -8.85 -11.98
CA PHE A 34 -20.44 -10.27 -12.30
C PHE A 34 -19.80 -11.00 -11.13
N ALA A 35 -20.11 -12.29 -11.00
CA ALA A 35 -19.46 -13.16 -10.03
C ALA A 35 -17.94 -13.12 -10.24
N VAL A 36 -17.21 -12.91 -9.14
CA VAL A 36 -15.76 -12.89 -9.15
C VAL A 36 -15.25 -14.33 -9.19
N ALA A 37 -14.50 -14.68 -10.23
CA ALA A 37 -13.87 -15.99 -10.33
C ALA A 37 -12.83 -16.17 -9.20
N GLU A 38 -12.68 -17.39 -8.72
CA GLU A 38 -11.72 -17.70 -7.66
C GLU A 38 -10.29 -17.30 -8.08
N GLY A 39 -9.59 -16.57 -7.22
CA GLY A 39 -8.23 -16.08 -7.50
C GLY A 39 -8.16 -14.89 -8.47
N SER A 40 -9.27 -14.41 -9.02
CA SER A 40 -9.31 -13.24 -9.89
C SER A 40 -8.95 -11.97 -9.13
N ASN A 41 -8.18 -11.09 -9.77
CA ASN A 41 -7.97 -9.71 -9.33
C ASN A 41 -8.75 -8.69 -10.17
N VAL A 42 -9.67 -9.16 -11.01
CA VAL A 42 -10.55 -8.34 -11.84
C VAL A 42 -11.97 -8.41 -11.31
N LEU A 43 -12.53 -7.24 -11.01
CA LEU A 43 -13.94 -7.04 -10.74
C LEU A 43 -14.61 -6.44 -11.97
N LYS A 44 -15.74 -6.99 -12.39
CA LYS A 44 -16.52 -6.47 -13.51
C LYS A 44 -17.85 -5.94 -12.99
N LEU A 45 -18.10 -4.66 -13.19
CA LEU A 45 -19.34 -4.02 -12.79
C LEU A 45 -19.95 -3.22 -13.93
N PHE A 46 -21.26 -3.08 -13.86
CA PHE A 46 -22.03 -2.34 -14.84
C PHE A 46 -23.19 -1.63 -14.16
N PRO A 47 -23.51 -0.40 -14.60
CA PRO A 47 -24.67 0.29 -14.09
C PRO A 47 -25.96 -0.26 -14.69
N THR A 48 -26.98 -0.40 -13.84
CA THR A 48 -28.33 -0.82 -14.24
C THR A 48 -29.27 0.36 -14.48
N GLN A 49 -28.80 1.59 -14.21
CA GLN A 49 -29.55 2.83 -14.43
C GLN A 49 -28.63 3.94 -14.99
N PRO A 50 -29.18 4.90 -15.77
CA PRO A 50 -28.38 5.97 -16.38
C PRO A 50 -27.89 7.04 -15.40
N TYR A 51 -28.54 7.22 -14.24
CA TYR A 51 -28.18 8.20 -13.21
C TYR A 51 -28.23 7.58 -11.80
N ALA A 52 -27.25 6.72 -11.51
CA ALA A 52 -27.09 6.07 -10.23
C ALA A 52 -25.79 6.50 -9.55
N THR A 53 -25.85 6.58 -8.23
CA THR A 53 -24.71 6.68 -7.34
C THR A 53 -24.76 5.49 -6.38
N GLY A 54 -23.61 4.86 -6.15
CA GLY A 54 -23.50 3.71 -5.29
C GLY A 54 -22.12 3.58 -4.69
N ASN A 55 -21.93 2.60 -3.83
CA ASN A 55 -20.65 2.24 -3.28
C ASN A 55 -20.45 0.72 -3.32
N ILE A 56 -19.18 0.34 -3.39
CA ILE A 56 -18.76 -1.05 -3.29
C ILE A 56 -17.54 -1.12 -2.37
N SER A 57 -17.53 -2.10 -1.49
CA SER A 57 -16.39 -2.41 -0.63
C SER A 57 -15.72 -3.69 -1.14
N VAL A 58 -14.45 -3.62 -1.52
CA VAL A 58 -13.72 -4.77 -2.05
C VAL A 58 -12.67 -5.23 -1.04
N SER A 59 -12.81 -6.46 -0.56
CA SER A 59 -11.83 -7.10 0.30
C SER A 59 -10.84 -7.89 -0.56
N LEU A 60 -9.54 -7.69 -0.34
CA LEU A 60 -8.49 -8.35 -1.10
C LEU A 60 -7.75 -9.36 -0.23
N LYS A 61 -7.37 -10.50 -0.82
CA LYS A 61 -6.69 -11.59 -0.11
C LYS A 61 -5.33 -11.14 0.41
N GLY A 62 -5.23 -10.91 1.71
CA GLY A 62 -3.99 -10.51 2.39
C GLY A 62 -3.80 -9.00 2.50
N VAL A 63 -4.82 -8.21 2.18
CA VAL A 63 -4.89 -6.78 2.54
C VAL A 63 -5.82 -6.66 3.73
N SER A 64 -5.35 -6.05 4.82
CA SER A 64 -6.09 -5.98 6.09
C SER A 64 -7.27 -5.01 6.06
N ALA A 65 -7.20 -3.99 5.20
CA ALA A 65 -8.25 -3.00 5.04
C ALA A 65 -8.97 -3.21 3.69
N PRO A 66 -10.31 -3.17 3.67
CA PRO A 66 -11.06 -3.20 2.43
C PRO A 66 -10.86 -1.90 1.64
N VAL A 67 -11.05 -1.98 0.32
CA VAL A 67 -10.94 -0.85 -0.60
C VAL A 67 -12.35 -0.37 -0.97
N PRO A 68 -12.83 0.75 -0.37
CA PRO A 68 -14.10 1.33 -0.76
C PRO A 68 -13.96 2.10 -2.08
N LEU A 69 -14.91 1.89 -2.99
CA LEU A 69 -15.03 2.64 -4.25
C LEU A 69 -16.42 3.26 -4.35
N MET A 70 -16.47 4.49 -4.84
CA MET A 70 -17.72 5.17 -5.18
C MET A 70 -18.00 4.98 -6.67
N LEU A 71 -19.24 4.60 -6.98
CA LEU A 71 -19.71 4.31 -8.32
C LEU A 71 -20.64 5.44 -8.77
N ILE A 72 -20.40 6.00 -9.95
CA ILE A 72 -21.19 7.11 -10.52
C ILE A 72 -21.42 6.86 -12.01
N THR A 73 -22.66 7.04 -12.45
CA THR A 73 -23.07 6.96 -13.86
C THR A 73 -23.38 8.33 -14.45
N GLY A 74 -23.55 8.40 -15.77
CA GLY A 74 -23.90 9.65 -16.45
C GLY A 74 -22.70 10.53 -16.78
N GLN A 75 -21.49 9.98 -16.71
CA GLN A 75 -20.28 10.65 -17.16
C GLN A 75 -20.20 10.64 -18.70
N ARG A 76 -19.66 11.71 -19.28
CA ARG A 76 -19.48 11.86 -20.74
C ARG A 76 -18.45 10.88 -21.31
N GLU A 77 -17.55 10.38 -20.48
CA GLU A 77 -16.47 9.46 -20.84
C GLU A 77 -16.72 8.09 -20.20
N VAL A 78 -16.44 7.02 -20.95
CA VAL A 78 -16.72 5.64 -20.54
C VAL A 78 -15.46 5.03 -19.93
N ASP A 79 -15.49 4.75 -18.62
CA ASP A 79 -14.43 4.00 -17.97
C ASP A 79 -14.54 2.51 -18.37
N TYR A 80 -13.85 2.10 -19.43
CA TYR A 80 -13.80 0.67 -19.80
C TYR A 80 -12.91 -0.14 -18.86
N ARG A 81 -11.86 0.49 -18.34
CA ARG A 81 -10.88 -0.12 -17.43
C ARG A 81 -10.41 0.89 -16.38
N VAL A 82 -10.37 0.44 -15.13
CA VAL A 82 -9.81 1.18 -14.00
C VAL A 82 -8.77 0.29 -13.32
N ASP A 83 -7.55 0.79 -13.17
CA ASP A 83 -6.49 0.10 -12.44
C ASP A 83 -6.37 0.68 -11.03
N VAL A 84 -6.72 -0.12 -10.02
CA VAL A 84 -6.62 0.24 -8.61
C VAL A 84 -5.32 -0.31 -8.05
N ARG A 85 -4.40 0.60 -7.74
CA ARG A 85 -3.14 0.27 -7.08
C ARG A 85 -3.29 0.43 -5.57
N VAL A 86 -3.17 -0.67 -4.85
CA VAL A 86 -3.23 -0.68 -3.38
C VAL A 86 -1.81 -0.55 -2.84
N VAL A 87 -1.54 0.60 -2.22
CA VAL A 87 -0.26 0.94 -1.60
C VAL A 87 -0.41 0.95 -0.08
N GLY A 88 0.33 0.07 0.60
CA GLY A 88 0.24 -0.10 2.06
C GLY A 88 -0.86 -1.07 2.49
N GLY A 89 -0.62 -1.70 3.65
CA GLY A 89 -1.47 -2.76 4.19
C GLY A 89 -0.91 -4.15 3.92
N ASN A 90 -0.11 -4.69 4.84
CA ASN A 90 0.39 -6.08 4.89
C ASN A 90 0.94 -6.73 3.60
N ILE A 91 1.10 -6.03 2.48
CA ILE A 91 1.56 -6.59 1.21
C ILE A 91 3.01 -7.08 1.34
N ALA A 92 3.82 -6.33 2.09
CA ALA A 92 5.15 -6.75 2.48
C ALA A 92 5.14 -8.07 3.28
N GLN A 93 4.13 -8.29 4.14
CA GLN A 93 4.01 -9.52 4.91
C GLN A 93 3.69 -10.74 4.06
N LYS A 94 2.95 -10.55 2.95
CA LYS A 94 2.62 -11.64 2.04
C LYS A 94 3.74 -11.94 1.03
N LEU A 95 4.45 -10.91 0.55
CA LEU A 95 5.67 -11.06 -0.25
C LEU A 95 6.76 -11.84 0.51
N ALA A 96 6.83 -11.69 1.83
CA ALA A 96 7.70 -12.49 2.69
C ALA A 96 7.23 -13.96 2.85
N ALA A 97 5.92 -14.21 2.78
CA ALA A 97 5.32 -15.54 2.96
C ALA A 97 5.24 -16.37 1.66
N SER A 98 5.16 -15.72 0.50
CA SER A 98 5.22 -16.36 -0.82
C SER A 98 6.67 -16.43 -1.28
N GLY A 99 7.42 -17.42 -0.79
CA GLY A 99 8.84 -17.66 -1.09
C GLY A 99 9.16 -17.96 -2.56
N SER A 100 8.86 -17.04 -3.47
CA SER A 100 9.45 -17.00 -4.81
C SER A 100 10.81 -16.32 -4.69
N ALA A 101 11.87 -17.11 -4.89
CA ALA A 101 13.24 -16.65 -4.99
C ALA A 101 13.34 -15.40 -5.88
N GLY A 102 13.64 -14.24 -5.28
CA GLY A 102 13.85 -13.01 -6.05
C GLY A 102 13.78 -11.70 -5.27
N SER A 103 12.95 -11.57 -4.23
CA SER A 103 12.91 -10.38 -3.38
C SER A 103 12.71 -10.77 -1.93
N ALA A 104 13.83 -10.85 -1.20
CA ALA A 104 13.88 -11.17 0.21
C ALA A 104 13.30 -10.02 1.06
N VAL A 105 11.97 -9.97 1.18
CA VAL A 105 11.36 -9.33 2.36
C VAL A 105 11.71 -10.24 3.54
N THR A 106 12.87 -9.99 4.13
CA THR A 106 13.41 -10.77 5.23
C THR A 106 12.46 -10.66 6.43
N THR A 107 12.37 -11.68 7.29
CA THR A 107 11.61 -11.62 8.56
C THR A 107 11.92 -10.39 9.41
N THR A 108 13.14 -9.85 9.30
CA THR A 108 13.55 -8.56 9.87
C THR A 108 12.74 -7.37 9.36
N MET A 109 12.44 -7.36 8.06
CA MET A 109 11.68 -6.30 7.40
C MET A 109 10.24 -6.25 7.91
N LEU A 110 9.66 -7.43 8.12
CA LEU A 110 8.37 -7.67 8.75
C LEU A 110 8.32 -7.15 10.18
N GLU A 111 9.34 -7.49 10.98
CA GLU A 111 9.46 -7.03 12.36
C GLU A 111 9.42 -5.51 12.41
N PHE A 112 10.24 -4.83 11.61
CA PHE A 112 10.23 -3.37 11.53
C PHE A 112 8.83 -2.84 11.19
N ILE A 113 8.19 -3.34 10.12
CA ILE A 113 6.83 -2.92 9.70
C ILE A 113 5.79 -3.05 10.82
N THR A 114 5.87 -4.12 11.61
CA THR A 114 4.96 -4.35 12.74
C THR A 114 5.31 -3.56 14.00
N GLY A 115 6.41 -2.80 13.99
CA GLY A 115 6.92 -2.05 15.13
C GLY A 115 7.73 -2.91 16.11
N ALA A 116 8.00 -4.19 15.78
CA ALA A 116 8.91 -5.03 16.53
C ALA A 116 10.36 -4.71 16.13
N ILE A 117 11.25 -4.60 17.13
CA ILE A 117 12.67 -4.38 16.87
C ILE A 117 13.33 -5.76 16.72
N PRO A 118 13.97 -6.06 15.57
CA PRO A 118 14.66 -7.33 15.36
C PRO A 118 15.72 -7.57 16.42
N LYS A 119 15.91 -8.84 16.81
CA LYS A 119 17.02 -9.21 17.70
C LYS A 119 18.36 -8.84 17.05
N GLY A 120 19.12 -7.97 17.71
CA GLY A 120 20.41 -7.47 17.23
C GLY A 120 20.35 -6.14 16.47
N ALA A 121 19.18 -5.53 16.31
CA ALA A 121 19.08 -4.14 15.84
C ALA A 121 19.41 -3.17 16.98
N SER A 122 20.23 -2.16 16.67
CA SER A 122 20.59 -1.10 17.63
C SER A 122 19.79 0.16 17.32
N ALA A 123 19.06 0.69 18.31
CA ALA A 123 18.34 1.95 18.13
C ALA A 123 19.33 3.10 17.91
N LEU A 124 19.01 3.98 16.97
CA LEU A 124 19.77 5.20 16.67
C LEU A 124 18.99 6.39 17.23
N GLN A 125 19.71 7.42 17.67
CA GLN A 125 19.08 8.67 18.10
C GLN A 125 18.74 9.54 16.90
N THR A 126 17.59 10.20 16.96
CA THR A 126 17.15 11.17 15.96
C THR A 126 16.70 12.46 16.64
N ASP A 127 16.89 13.59 15.96
CA ASP A 127 16.46 14.91 16.43
C ASP A 127 14.99 15.24 16.08
N SER A 128 14.21 14.25 15.65
CA SER A 128 12.81 14.41 15.25
C SER A 128 11.96 13.27 15.80
N ALA A 129 10.92 13.61 16.57
CA ALA A 129 10.01 12.62 17.16
C ALA A 129 9.26 11.77 16.11
N ASP A 130 9.04 12.32 14.92
CA ASP A 130 8.38 11.65 13.80
C ASP A 130 9.30 10.67 13.05
N VAL A 131 10.58 10.58 13.39
CA VAL A 131 11.55 9.73 12.69
C VAL A 131 12.22 8.82 13.69
N GLN A 132 12.02 7.52 13.56
CA GLN A 132 12.71 6.51 14.36
C GLN A 132 13.69 5.76 13.47
N ALA A 133 14.88 5.44 13.98
CA ALA A 133 15.92 4.78 13.20
C ALA A 133 16.60 3.66 13.98
N TRP A 134 17.00 2.61 13.27
CA TRP A 134 17.76 1.49 13.82
C TRP A 134 18.89 1.09 12.87
N SER A 135 20.04 0.69 13.41
CA SER A 135 21.13 0.05 12.69
C SER A 135 20.98 -1.47 12.76
N TYR A 136 21.01 -2.14 11.61
CA TYR A 136 20.95 -3.60 11.53
C TYR A 136 21.69 -4.11 10.30
N LYS A 137 22.59 -5.09 10.48
CA LYS A 137 23.36 -5.77 9.41
C LYS A 137 24.00 -4.83 8.36
N GLY A 138 24.50 -3.67 8.81
CA GLY A 138 25.20 -2.71 7.93
C GLY A 138 24.30 -1.75 7.16
N ALA A 139 22.99 -1.74 7.42
CA ALA A 139 22.05 -0.77 6.89
C ALA A 139 21.30 -0.05 8.02
N TYR A 140 20.75 1.12 7.70
CA TYR A 140 19.87 1.87 8.60
C TYR A 140 18.43 1.68 8.15
N TYR A 141 17.56 1.39 9.12
CA TYR A 141 16.13 1.22 8.95
C TYR A 141 15.44 2.42 9.57
N VAL A 142 14.71 3.19 8.77
CA VAL A 142 14.01 4.41 9.18
C VAL A 142 12.51 4.18 9.13
N ARG A 143 11.82 4.46 10.22
CA ARG A 143 10.36 4.45 10.35
C ARG A 143 9.85 5.87 10.52
N THR A 144 8.98 6.33 9.64
CA THR A 144 8.40 7.68 9.74
C THR A 144 7.05 7.77 9.02
N PRO A 145 6.07 8.55 9.52
CA PRO A 145 4.86 8.87 8.76
C PRO A 145 5.11 9.90 7.64
N LEU A 146 6.32 10.48 7.58
CA LEU A 146 6.74 11.45 6.58
C LEU A 146 7.30 10.78 5.33
N THR A 147 7.33 11.51 4.21
CA THR A 147 7.97 11.03 2.98
C THR A 147 9.48 11.22 3.05
N LEU A 148 10.26 10.15 2.94
CA LEU A 148 11.71 10.24 2.79
C LEU A 148 12.10 10.72 1.37
N LEU A 149 12.95 11.74 1.30
CA LEU A 149 13.46 12.34 0.06
C LEU A 149 14.91 11.95 -0.21
N SER A 150 15.73 11.83 0.84
CA SER A 150 17.13 11.37 0.72
C SER A 150 17.62 10.72 2.02
N PRO A 151 18.64 9.83 1.97
CA PRO A 151 19.36 9.35 0.79
C PRO A 151 18.51 8.41 -0.08
N ALA A 152 19.10 7.86 -1.16
CA ALA A 152 18.45 6.80 -1.91
C ALA A 152 18.07 5.65 -0.98
N TYR A 153 16.81 5.20 -1.09
CA TYR A 153 16.23 4.23 -0.19
C TYR A 153 15.65 3.05 -0.95
N ARG A 154 15.59 1.91 -0.27
CA ARG A 154 14.65 0.83 -0.61
C ARG A 154 13.46 0.97 0.34
N ASN A 155 12.24 0.96 -0.18
CA ASN A 155 11.03 1.08 0.64
C ASN A 155 10.44 -0.32 0.95
N PRO A 156 10.69 -0.87 2.15
CA PRO A 156 10.09 -2.09 2.65
C PRO A 156 8.58 -2.23 2.53
N GLY A 157 7.86 -1.12 2.65
CA GLY A 157 6.41 -1.14 2.80
C GLY A 157 5.88 -0.04 3.71
N LYS A 158 4.55 0.06 3.71
CA LYS A 158 3.79 1.04 4.48
C LYS A 158 2.83 0.31 5.42
N SER A 159 2.89 0.66 6.69
CA SER A 159 2.04 0.12 7.74
C SER A 159 0.62 0.69 7.66
N PRO A 160 -0.39 -0.05 8.17
CA PRO A 160 -1.79 0.39 8.13
C PRO A 160 -2.06 1.70 8.88
N ASP A 161 -1.19 2.06 9.83
CA ASP A 161 -1.20 3.32 10.58
C ASP A 161 -0.70 4.53 9.76
N GLY A 162 -0.33 4.33 8.49
CA GLY A 162 0.19 5.38 7.62
C GLY A 162 1.71 5.56 7.68
N THR A 163 2.40 4.83 8.55
CA THR A 163 3.85 4.91 8.72
C THR A 163 4.58 4.14 7.63
N SER A 164 5.63 4.74 7.05
CA SER A 164 6.48 4.09 6.04
C SER A 164 7.81 3.65 6.64
N TYR A 165 8.39 2.61 6.06
CA TYR A 165 9.69 2.09 6.45
C TYR A 165 10.66 2.19 5.28
N TYR A 166 11.89 2.57 5.56
CA TYR A 166 12.93 2.79 4.58
C TYR A 166 14.20 2.07 5.01
N GLU A 167 14.80 1.31 4.11
CA GLU A 167 16.16 0.81 4.25
C GLU A 167 17.08 1.75 3.47
N ILE A 168 18.06 2.31 4.17
CA ILE A 168 19.00 3.29 3.64
C ILE A 168 20.44 2.89 3.97
N PRO A 169 21.42 3.34 3.17
CA PRO A 169 22.82 3.26 3.59
C PRO A 169 23.02 4.06 4.88
N PRO A 170 23.98 3.65 5.74
CA PRO A 170 24.35 4.42 6.93
C PRO A 170 24.69 5.87 6.57
N THR A 171 23.99 6.81 7.20
CA THR A 171 24.13 8.24 6.96
C THR A 171 23.89 9.02 8.26
N PRO A 172 24.62 10.12 8.50
CA PRO A 172 24.38 10.98 9.66
C PRO A 172 23.13 11.86 9.50
N VAL A 173 22.56 11.95 8.31
CA VAL A 173 21.40 12.81 8.02
C VAL A 173 20.46 12.16 7.01
N VAL A 174 19.17 12.33 7.24
CA VAL A 174 18.10 12.00 6.30
C VAL A 174 17.28 13.25 6.00
N VAL A 175 16.69 13.31 4.80
CA VAL A 175 15.84 14.42 4.39
C VAL A 175 14.42 13.89 4.23
N VAL A 176 13.49 14.49 4.96
CA VAL A 176 12.06 14.12 4.94
C VAL A 176 11.22 15.31 4.48
N SER A 177 10.09 15.06 3.85
CA SER A 177 9.13 16.11 3.47
C SER A 177 8.13 16.35 4.60
N VAL A 178 8.10 17.58 5.12
CA VAL A 178 7.13 18.05 6.11
C VAL A 178 6.31 19.17 5.47
N GLY A 179 5.02 18.93 5.22
CA GLY A 179 4.13 19.92 4.60
C GLY A 179 4.60 20.38 3.21
N GLY A 180 5.27 19.51 2.45
CA GLY A 180 5.83 19.83 1.13
C GLY A 180 7.23 20.43 1.16
N SER A 181 7.76 20.79 2.34
CA SER A 181 9.09 21.35 2.50
C SER A 181 10.10 20.30 2.98
N PRO A 182 11.34 20.28 2.46
CA PRO A 182 12.38 19.38 2.95
C PRO A 182 12.86 19.79 4.34
N LYS A 183 12.97 18.82 5.25
CA LYS A 183 13.54 18.95 6.59
C LYS A 183 14.68 17.93 6.76
N HIS A 184 15.81 18.40 7.25
CA HIS A 184 16.94 17.53 7.61
C HIS A 184 16.72 16.99 9.02
N VAL A 185 16.93 15.68 9.19
CA VAL A 185 16.86 14.97 10.46
C VAL A 185 18.18 14.27 10.66
N LYS A 186 18.83 14.55 11.79
CA LYS A 186 20.09 13.92 12.17
C LYS A 186 19.85 12.52 12.69
N ILE A 187 20.77 11.62 12.36
CA ILE A 187 20.80 10.25 12.88
C ILE A 187 22.16 10.05 13.54
N GLU A 188 22.15 9.78 14.83
CA GLU A 188 23.36 9.56 15.63
C GLU A 188 23.36 8.13 16.19
N ALA A 189 24.57 7.56 16.29
CA ALA A 189 24.75 6.34 17.05
C ALA A 189 24.44 6.63 18.54
N PRO A 190 23.89 5.65 19.28
CA PRO A 190 23.59 5.81 20.70
C PRO A 190 24.83 6.08 21.56
#